data_AF-A0A1F9K3W1-F1
#
_entry.id   AF-A0A1F9K3W1-F1
#
_cell.length_a   1.000
_cell.length_b   1.000
_cell.length_c   1.000
_cell.angle_alpha   90.00
_cell.angle_beta   90.00
_cell.angle_gamma   90.00
#
_symmetry.space_group_name_H-M   'P 1'
#
loop_
_entity.id
_entity.type
_entity.pdbx_description
1 polymer ?
#
loop_
_entity_poly.entity_id
_entity_poly.type
_entity_poly.pdbx_seq_one_letter_code
_entity_poly.pdbx_strand_id
1 'polypeptide(L)' 'MEKSFEEFNASLLYCQKCREAMPVRERLLLVLPDGELYDYVCQGCGSSVGSKKDRSPPRGGLITAP' A
#
# COMPACT_ATOMS: atom_id res chain seq x y z
N MET A 1 -17.96 -19.45 16.00
CA MET A 1 -16.78 -19.60 15.12
C MET A 1 -16.89 -18.52 14.07
N GLU A 2 -16.53 -17.29 14.43
CA GLU A 2 -16.67 -16.13 13.55
C GLU A 2 -15.47 -16.14 12.61
N LYS A 3 -15.73 -16.48 11.34
CA LYS A 3 -14.73 -16.33 10.29
C LYS A 3 -14.56 -14.84 10.06
N SER A 4 -13.61 -14.23 10.77
CA SER A 4 -13.02 -12.97 10.37
C SER A 4 -12.51 -13.17 8.95
N PHE A 5 -13.30 -12.74 7.97
CA PHE A 5 -12.82 -12.54 6.61
C PHE A 5 -11.83 -11.39 6.70
N GLU A 6 -10.59 -11.72 7.09
CA GLU A 6 -9.45 -10.82 7.03
C GLU A 6 -9.46 -10.21 5.63
N GLU A 7 -9.61 -8.89 5.60
CA GLU A 7 -9.63 -8.05 4.42
C GLU A 7 -8.61 -8.56 3.41
N PHE A 8 -9.12 -9.26 2.39
CA PHE A 8 -8.31 -9.87 1.35
C PHE A 8 -7.74 -8.73 0.51
N ASN A 9 -6.63 -8.14 0.97
CA ASN A 9 -5.81 -7.21 0.22
C ASN A 9 -5.13 -8.00 -0.92
N ALA A 10 -5.92 -8.34 -1.94
CA ALA A 10 -5.49 -9.06 -3.13
C ALA A 10 -4.67 -8.14 -4.04
N SER A 11 -3.53 -7.68 -3.55
CA SER A 11 -2.48 -7.13 -4.39
C SER A 11 -1.43 -8.23 -4.55
N LEU A 12 -1.72 -9.27 -5.33
CA LEU A 12 -0.70 -10.25 -5.72
C LEU A 12 0.19 -9.59 -6.77
N LEU A 13 1.46 -9.41 -6.47
CA LEU A 13 2.44 -8.87 -7.41
C LEU A 13 3.57 -9.87 -7.64
N TYR A 14 4.13 -9.84 -8.85
CA TYR A 14 5.28 -10.66 -9.17
C TYR A 14 6.51 -10.17 -8.42
N CYS A 15 7.05 -11.00 -7.52
CA CYS A 15 8.28 -10.68 -6.82
C CYS A 15 9.47 -11.29 -7.58
N GLN A 16 10.40 -10.45 -8.06
CA GLN A 16 11.61 -10.91 -8.74
C GLN A 16 12.51 -11.79 -7.84
N LYS A 17 12.44 -11.63 -6.50
CA LYS A 17 13.20 -12.46 -5.56
C LYS A 17 12.57 -13.83 -5.32
N CYS A 18 11.25 -13.89 -5.16
CA CYS A 18 10.52 -15.15 -4.99
C CYS A 18 10.28 -15.86 -6.33
N ARG A 19 10.36 -15.12 -7.45
CA ARG A 19 10.07 -15.54 -8.83
C ARG A 19 8.65 -16.07 -9.03
N GLU A 20 7.72 -15.59 -8.21
CA GLU A 20 6.32 -16.03 -8.19
C GLU A 20 5.41 -14.84 -7.81
N ALA A 21 4.11 -14.98 -8.09
CA ALA A 21 3.08 -14.05 -7.64
C ALA A 21 2.88 -14.22 -6.13
N MET A 22 3.34 -13.23 -5.37
CA MET A 22 3.32 -13.26 -3.91
C MET A 22 2.38 -12.19 -3.36
N PRO A 23 1.77 -12.43 -2.18
CA PRO A 23 0.97 -11.41 -1.49
C PRO A 23 1.87 -10.25 -1.09
N VAL A 24 1.38 -9.03 -1.35
CA VAL A 24 2.07 -7.80 -0.96
C VAL A 24 1.24 -7.00 0.01
N ARG A 25 1.91 -6.25 0.88
CA ARG A 25 1.30 -5.22 1.72
C ARG A 25 1.60 -3.86 1.14
N GLU A 26 0.60 -2.98 1.11
CA GLU A 26 0.85 -1.56 0.89
C GLU A 26 1.30 -0.90 2.18
N ARG A 27 2.29 -0.01 2.06
CA ARG A 27 2.78 0.81 3.16
C ARG A 27 2.89 2.24 2.68
N LEU A 28 2.20 3.15 3.34
CA LEU A 28 2.36 4.58 3.11
C LEU A 28 3.82 4.96 3.37
N LEU A 29 4.51 5.41 2.33
CA LEU A 29 5.87 5.95 2.40
C LEU A 29 5.85 7.43 2.76
N LEU A 30 5.05 8.21 2.01
CA LEU A 30 5.05 9.67 2.07
C LEU A 30 3.66 10.21 1.77
N VAL A 31 3.25 11.23 2.54
CA VAL A 31 2.10 12.07 2.23
C VAL A 31 2.62 13.31 1.51
N LEU A 32 2.15 13.55 0.29
CA LEU A 32 2.46 14.73 -0.50
C LEU A 32 1.22 15.66 -0.52
N PRO A 33 1.40 16.96 -0.81
CA PRO A 33 0.26 17.89 -0.95
C PRO A 33 -0.75 17.45 -2.02
N ASP A 34 -0.27 16.81 -3.09
CA ASP A 34 -1.06 16.38 -4.24
C ASP A 34 -1.57 14.91 -4.14
N GLY A 35 -1.27 14.22 -3.03
CA GLY A 35 -1.67 12.82 -2.83
C GLY A 35 -0.68 12.01 -2.00
N GLU A 36 -0.84 10.69 -1.98
CA GLU A 36 -0.11 9.78 -1.11
C GLU A 36 0.74 8.79 -1.91
N LEU A 37 1.97 8.55 -1.45
CA LEU A 37 2.88 7.57 -2.03
C LEU A 37 2.92 6.33 -1.14
N TYR A 38 2.58 5.20 -1.72
CA TYR A 38 2.59 3.88 -1.11
C TYR A 38 3.67 3.01 -1.74
N ASP A 39 4.32 2.19 -0.93
CA ASP A 39 5.23 1.12 -1.33
C ASP A 39 4.54 -0.24 -1.18
N TYR A 40 4.70 -1.09 -2.17
CA TYR A 40 4.24 -2.47 -2.14
C TYR A 40 5.41 -3.37 -1.75
N VAL A 41 5.29 -4.00 -0.59
CA VAL A 41 6.33 -4.86 -0.04
C VAL A 41 5.84 -6.30 -0.07
N CYS A 42 6.62 -7.20 -0.67
CA CYS A 42 6.35 -8.63 -0.66
C CYS A 42 6.29 -9.15 0.78
N GLN A 43 5.19 -9.80 1.17
CA GLN A 43 5.08 -10.38 2.51
C GLN A 43 5.97 -11.62 2.69
N GLY A 44 6.31 -12.32 1.61
CA GLY A 44 7.19 -13.49 1.68
C GLY A 44 8.67 -13.16 1.93
N CYS A 45 9.21 -12.14 1.25
CA CYS A 45 10.64 -11.81 1.33
C CYS A 45 10.95 -10.39 1.85
N GLY A 46 9.95 -9.53 2.03
CA GLY A 46 10.13 -8.16 2.50
C GLY A 46 10.71 -7.19 1.47
N SER A 47 10.87 -7.60 0.21
CA SER A 47 11.41 -6.74 -0.85
C SER A 47 10.32 -5.81 -1.40
N SER A 48 10.65 -4.54 -1.66
CA SER A 48 9.78 -3.65 -2.44
C SER A 48 9.65 -4.20 -3.85
N VAL A 49 8.40 -4.42 -4.28
CA VAL A 49 8.07 -4.95 -5.61
C VAL A 49 7.40 -3.91 -6.50
N GLY A 50 7.02 -2.76 -5.95
CA GLY A 50 6.42 -1.67 -6.70
C GLY A 50 5.97 -0.53 -5.80
N SER A 51 5.60 0.60 -6.39
CA SER A 51 5.10 1.76 -5.66
C SER A 51 3.82 2.29 -6.32
N LYS A 52 2.83 2.65 -5.53
CA LYS A 52 1.61 3.33 -6.00
C LYS A 52 1.63 4.77 -5.53
N LYS A 53 1.35 5.70 -6.44
CA LYS A 53 1.07 7.09 -6.10
C LYS A 53 -0.41 7.32 -6.28
N ASP A 54 -1.13 7.49 -5.18
CA ASP A 54 -2.54 7.81 -5.17
C ASP A 54 -2.70 9.33 -5.24
N ARG A 55 -3.24 9.85 -6.34
CA ARG A 55 -3.55 11.27 -6.50
C ARG A 55 -4.96 11.57 -5.98
N SER A 56 -5.25 11.16 -4.75
CA SER A 56 -6.46 11.63 -4.08
C SER A 56 -6.16 12.95 -3.38
N PRO A 57 -7.00 13.99 -3.54
CA PRO A 57 -6.88 15.18 -2.71
C PRO A 57 -6.97 14.74 -1.24
N PRO A 58 -6.15 15.32 -0.34
CA PRO A 58 -6.10 14.90 1.05
C PRO A 58 -7.51 14.94 1.64
N ARG A 59 -8.05 13.78 2.01
CA ARG A 59 -9.33 13.69 2.73
C ARG A 59 -9.23 14.20 4.18
N GLY A 60 -8.02 14.55 4.63
CA GLY A 60 -7.73 15.09 5.94
C GLY A 60 -7.14 16.49 5.91
N GLY A 61 -7.97 17.48 6.26
CA GLY A 61 -7.53 18.62 7.07
C GLY A 61 -7.06 19.87 6.34
N LEU A 62 -7.98 20.62 5.75
CA LEU A 62 -7.93 22.09 5.93
C LEU A 62 -8.39 22.37 7.37
N ILE A 63 -7.48 22.25 8.34
CA ILE A 63 -7.60 23.05 9.55
C ILE A 63 -7.29 24.49 9.13
N THR A 64 -8.33 25.31 9.11
CA THR A 64 -8.25 26.76 8.98
C THR A 64 -7.32 27.29 10.08
N ALA A 65 -6.14 27.77 9.71
CA ALA A 65 -5.33 28.61 10.57
C ALA A 65 -5.70 30.09 10.31
N PRO A 66 -5.73 30.94 11.35
CA PRO A 66 -6.34 32.28 11.34
C PRO A 66 -5.63 33.31 10.47
#